data_AF-A0AAT9HWV0-F1
#
_entry.id   AF-A0AAT9HWV0-F1
#
_cell.length_a   1.000
_cell.length_b   1.000
_cell.length_c   1.000
_cell.angle_alpha   90.00
_cell.angle_beta   90.00
_cell.angle_gamma   90.00
#
_symmetry.space_group_name_H-M   'P 1'
#
loop_
_entity.id
_entity.type
_entity.pdbx_description
1 polymer ?
#
loop_
_entity_poly.entity_id
_entity_poly.type
_entity_poly.pdbx_seq_one_letter_code
_entity_poly.pdbx_strand_id
1 'polypeptide(L)'
;MGADSSWEWHRAGVDDKRASTVLRAVRVAARLEEAVGMPAADAQARLELVSGIGPWTSAETVQRSHGAVDAVTVGDLHLPGIVGWALAGDRDADDDVMLSLLEPYAGQRHRAARLILLSGRVPGRRGPRMPYGDIGRL
;
A
#
# COMPACT_ATOMS: atom_id res chain seq x y z
N MET A 1 21.07 -22.00 5.96
CA MET A 1 19.64 -21.67 5.97
C MET A 1 19.10 -22.17 4.64
N GLY A 2 18.54 -23.38 4.67
CA GLY A 2 18.50 -24.31 3.53
C GLY A 2 17.40 -24.01 2.50
N ALA A 3 17.41 -24.80 1.44
CA ALA A 3 16.57 -24.72 0.24
C ALA A 3 15.04 -24.87 0.49
N ASP A 4 14.60 -24.90 1.75
CA ASP A 4 13.21 -25.15 2.15
C ASP A 4 12.35 -23.88 2.27
N SER A 5 12.96 -22.69 2.33
CA SER A 5 12.20 -21.46 2.60
C SER A 5 11.28 -21.04 1.44
N SER A 6 11.73 -21.16 0.18
CA SER A 6 10.90 -20.76 -0.99
C SER A 6 9.66 -21.64 -1.11
N TRP A 7 9.77 -22.94 -0.84
CA TRP A 7 8.64 -23.87 -0.84
C TRP A 7 7.63 -23.59 0.28
N GLU A 8 8.10 -23.23 1.46
CA GLU A 8 7.23 -22.81 2.57
C GLU A 8 6.45 -21.53 2.24
N TRP A 9 7.11 -20.53 1.63
CA TRP A 9 6.44 -19.31 1.15
C TRP A 9 5.41 -19.59 0.06
N HIS A 10 5.73 -20.46 -0.90
CA HIS A 10 4.81 -20.87 -1.95
C HIS A 10 3.56 -21.54 -1.38
N ARG A 11 3.71 -22.51 -0.46
CA ARG A 11 2.56 -23.13 0.23
C ARG A 11 1.73 -22.14 1.04
N ALA A 12 2.32 -21.03 1.48
CA ALA A 12 1.63 -19.92 2.13
C ALA A 12 1.00 -18.92 1.14
N GLY A 13 1.05 -19.17 -0.18
CA GLY A 13 0.49 -18.30 -1.21
C GLY A 13 1.34 -17.05 -1.52
N VAL A 14 2.62 -17.07 -1.13
CA VAL A 14 3.57 -15.98 -1.35
C VAL A 14 4.54 -16.37 -2.46
N ASP A 15 4.55 -15.60 -3.54
CA ASP A 15 5.51 -15.78 -4.63
C ASP A 15 6.95 -15.42 -4.22
N ASP A 16 7.90 -15.93 -5.00
CA ASP A 16 9.33 -15.70 -4.78
C ASP A 16 9.73 -14.22 -4.74
N LYS A 17 9.05 -13.34 -5.49
CA LYS A 17 9.37 -11.91 -5.52
C LYS A 17 9.02 -11.25 -4.17
N ARG A 18 7.84 -11.56 -3.63
CA ARG A 18 7.40 -11.08 -2.31
C ARG A 18 8.25 -11.71 -1.20
N ALA A 19 8.47 -13.01 -1.23
CA ALA A 19 9.33 -13.70 -0.27
C ALA A 19 10.75 -13.10 -0.24
N SER A 20 11.35 -12.88 -1.41
CA SER A 20 12.67 -12.25 -1.51
C SER A 20 12.71 -10.83 -0.94
N THR A 21 11.63 -10.06 -1.08
CA THR A 21 11.52 -8.72 -0.50
C THR A 21 11.48 -8.77 1.01
N VAL A 22 10.69 -9.68 1.59
CA VAL A 22 10.64 -9.93 3.04
C VAL A 22 12.01 -10.33 3.57
N LEU A 23 12.69 -11.27 2.91
CA LEU A 23 14.02 -11.72 3.33
C LEU A 23 15.06 -10.59 3.29
N ARG A 24 14.98 -9.68 2.31
CA ARG A 24 15.84 -8.48 2.29
C ARG A 24 15.55 -7.54 3.45
N ALA A 25 14.28 -7.30 3.78
CA ALA A 25 13.90 -6.48 4.94
C ALA A 25 14.41 -7.09 6.26
N VAL A 26 14.26 -8.41 6.44
CA VAL A 26 14.74 -9.13 7.64
C VAL A 26 16.27 -9.00 7.81
N ARG A 27 17.05 -9.06 6.72
CA ARG A 27 18.51 -8.89 6.78
C ARG A 27 18.95 -7.53 7.32
N VAL A 28 18.11 -6.51 7.18
CA VAL A 28 18.38 -5.14 7.67
C VAL A 28 17.44 -4.74 8.81
N ALA A 29 16.81 -5.70 9.50
CA ALA A 29 15.77 -5.45 10.49
C ALA A 29 16.19 -4.42 11.55
N ALA A 30 17.41 -4.51 12.10
CA ALA A 30 17.92 -3.55 13.09
C ALA A 30 17.89 -2.10 12.58
N ARG A 31 18.15 -1.87 11.28
CA ARG A 31 18.09 -0.54 10.65
C ARG A 31 16.67 -0.07 10.38
N LEU A 32 15.72 -1.00 10.25
CA LEU A 32 14.30 -0.70 10.11
C LEU A 32 13.65 -0.42 11.46
N GLU A 33 14.08 -1.08 12.54
CA GLU A 33 13.64 -0.79 13.92
C GLU A 33 13.98 0.65 14.33
N GLU A 34 15.13 1.18 13.91
CA GLU A 34 15.47 2.60 14.10
C GLU A 34 14.38 3.54 13.53
N ALA A 35 13.66 3.13 12.48
CA ALA A 35 12.65 3.96 11.84
C ALA A 35 11.41 4.21 12.72
N VAL A 36 11.14 3.37 13.73
CA VAL A 36 9.98 3.52 14.64
C VAL A 36 9.97 4.88 15.34
N GLY A 37 11.14 5.43 15.65
CA GLY A 37 11.29 6.75 16.27
C GLY A 37 11.35 7.92 15.28
N MET A 38 11.29 7.67 13.97
CA MET A 38 11.47 8.68 12.94
C MET A 38 10.13 9.35 12.56
N PRO A 39 10.17 10.59 12.04
CA PRO A 39 9.04 11.14 11.30
C PRO A 39 8.63 10.20 10.15
N ALA A 40 7.33 10.13 9.87
CA ALA A 40 6.80 9.17 8.89
C ALA A 40 7.45 9.29 7.50
N ALA A 41 7.75 10.51 7.04
CA ALA A 41 8.42 10.73 5.74
C ALA A 41 9.84 10.12 5.72
N ASP A 42 10.60 10.28 6.81
CA ASP A 42 11.95 9.72 6.94
C ASP A 42 11.90 8.19 7.06
N ALA A 43 10.89 7.66 7.76
CA ALA A 43 10.63 6.23 7.84
C ALA A 43 10.29 5.63 6.45
N GLN A 44 9.48 6.33 5.64
CA GLN A 44 9.21 5.91 4.25
C GLN A 44 10.49 5.87 3.43
N ALA A 45 11.30 6.94 3.48
CA ALA A 45 12.57 6.98 2.76
C ALA A 45 13.51 5.84 3.18
N ARG A 46 13.56 5.50 4.48
CA ARG A 46 14.34 4.36 4.99
C ARG A 46 13.80 3.01 4.49
N LEU A 47 12.48 2.82 4.50
CA LEU A 47 11.81 1.61 4.00
C LEU A 47 12.08 1.37 2.52
N GLU A 48 12.04 2.44 1.71
CA GLU A 48 12.22 2.39 0.26
C GLU A 48 13.65 2.07 -0.19
N LEU A 49 14.64 2.12 0.71
CA LEU A 49 15.99 1.61 0.44
C LEU A 49 16.02 0.09 0.30
N VAL A 50 15.01 -0.63 0.81
CA VAL A 50 14.90 -2.08 0.63
C VAL A 50 14.31 -2.37 -0.74
N SER A 51 15.12 -2.92 -1.65
CA SER A 51 14.65 -3.33 -2.98
C SER A 51 13.37 -4.18 -2.90
N GLY A 52 12.33 -3.76 -3.62
CA GLY A 52 11.00 -4.38 -3.60
C GLY A 52 9.97 -3.66 -2.71
N ILE A 53 10.40 -2.72 -1.87
CA ILE A 53 9.52 -1.77 -1.18
C ILE A 53 9.54 -0.46 -1.97
N GLY A 54 8.36 -0.04 -2.43
CA GLY A 54 8.18 1.24 -3.13
C GLY A 54 7.18 2.16 -2.40
N PRO A 55 6.83 3.30 -3.00
CA PRO A 55 6.00 4.35 -2.38
C PRO A 55 4.65 3.85 -1.86
N TRP A 56 3.99 2.94 -2.59
CA TRP A 56 2.74 2.33 -2.16
C TRP A 56 2.91 1.57 -0.83
N THR A 57 3.90 0.67 -0.77
CA THR A 57 4.16 -0.15 0.42
C THR A 57 4.63 0.69 1.60
N SER A 58 5.50 1.68 1.35
CA SER A 58 6.03 2.54 2.41
C SER A 58 4.91 3.37 3.03
N ALA A 59 4.03 3.97 2.21
CA ALA A 59 2.86 4.73 2.67
C ALA A 59 1.93 3.87 3.51
N GLU A 60 1.49 2.71 2.99
CA GLU A 60 0.62 1.77 3.71
C GLU A 60 1.22 1.31 5.05
N THR A 61 2.55 1.15 5.09
CA THR A 61 3.28 0.78 6.30
C THR A 61 3.20 1.90 7.33
N VAL A 62 3.62 3.13 6.99
CA VAL A 62 3.68 4.24 7.98
C VAL A 62 2.31 4.75 8.41
N GLN A 63 1.28 4.58 7.58
CA GLN A 63 -0.11 4.84 7.98
C GLN A 63 -0.51 3.99 9.20
N ARG A 64 -0.06 2.73 9.25
CA ARG A 64 -0.40 1.78 10.32
C ARG A 64 0.56 1.84 11.50
N SER A 65 1.87 1.92 11.23
CA SER A 65 2.89 1.87 12.28
C SER A 65 3.17 3.22 12.93
N HIS A 66 3.12 4.32 12.16
CA HIS A 66 3.43 5.68 12.63
C HIS A 66 2.19 6.56 12.76
N GLY A 67 1.02 6.07 12.35
CA GLY A 67 -0.20 6.86 12.31
C GLY A 67 -0.13 8.02 11.31
N ALA A 68 0.61 7.86 10.21
CA ALA A 68 0.83 8.91 9.20
C ALA A 68 -0.50 9.40 8.58
N VAL A 69 -1.01 10.52 9.08
CA VAL A 69 -2.36 11.03 8.76
C VAL A 69 -2.49 11.65 7.38
N ASP A 70 -1.37 11.94 6.73
CA ASP A 70 -1.30 12.66 5.45
C ASP A 70 -0.56 11.88 4.35
N ALA A 71 -0.10 10.66 4.63
CA ALA A 71 0.61 9.83 3.67
C ALA A 71 -0.40 9.13 2.73
N VAL A 72 -0.67 9.70 1.55
CA VAL A 72 -1.60 9.12 0.57
C VAL A 72 -0.94 7.95 -0.18
N THR A 73 -1.67 6.84 -0.33
CA THR A 73 -1.22 5.67 -1.08
C THR A 73 -1.39 5.88 -2.59
N VAL A 74 -0.39 6.49 -3.23
CA VAL A 74 -0.32 6.61 -4.70
C VAL A 74 0.05 5.28 -5.36
N GLY A 75 -0.34 5.11 -6.62
CA GLY A 75 -0.15 3.87 -7.38
C GLY A 75 -1.10 2.75 -6.99
N ASP A 76 -2.12 3.05 -6.17
CA ASP A 76 -3.16 2.08 -5.83
C ASP A 76 -4.15 1.92 -6.99
N LEU A 77 -4.48 0.68 -7.33
CA LEU A 77 -5.35 0.38 -8.48
C LEU A 77 -6.79 0.90 -8.32
N HIS A 78 -7.25 1.11 -7.08
CA HIS A 78 -8.65 1.39 -6.77
C HIS A 78 -8.85 2.72 -6.07
N LEU A 79 -7.90 3.13 -5.23
CA LEU A 79 -8.05 4.33 -4.41
C LEU A 79 -8.40 5.57 -5.24
N PRO A 80 -7.70 5.88 -6.36
CA PRO A 80 -8.01 7.07 -7.15
C PRO A 80 -9.44 7.10 -7.67
N GLY A 81 -9.89 6.02 -8.31
CA GLY A 81 -11.26 5.92 -8.83
C GLY A 81 -12.34 5.91 -7.73
N ILE A 82 -12.02 5.45 -6.51
CA ILE A 82 -12.95 5.55 -5.38
C ILE A 82 -13.03 6.99 -4.87
N VAL A 83 -11.89 7.67 -4.69
CA VAL A 83 -11.86 9.07 -4.23
C VAL A 83 -12.51 10.00 -5.26
N GLY A 84 -12.15 9.85 -6.54
CA GLY A 84 -12.76 10.59 -7.65
C GLY A 84 -14.27 10.43 -7.70
N TRP A 85 -14.77 9.19 -7.55
CA TRP A 85 -16.20 8.93 -7.58
C TRP A 85 -16.92 9.54 -6.37
N ALA A 86 -16.35 9.41 -5.18
CA ALA A 86 -16.97 9.88 -3.96
C ALA A 86 -17.05 11.41 -3.89
N LEU A 87 -16.02 12.11 -4.38
CA LEU A 87 -15.89 13.56 -4.26
C LEU A 87 -16.35 14.33 -5.51
N ALA A 88 -16.23 13.74 -6.70
CA ALA A 88 -16.52 14.42 -7.96
C ALA A 88 -17.40 13.62 -8.93
N GLY A 89 -17.80 12.39 -8.60
CA GLY A 89 -18.50 11.50 -9.53
C GLY A 89 -17.61 10.99 -10.67
N ASP A 90 -16.29 11.17 -10.56
CA ASP A 90 -15.31 10.74 -11.55
C ASP A 90 -14.75 9.36 -11.21
N ARG A 91 -15.18 8.35 -11.96
CA ARG A 91 -14.75 6.96 -11.76
C ARG A 91 -13.35 6.69 -12.34
N ASP A 92 -12.89 7.51 -13.26
CA ASP A 92 -11.66 7.29 -14.04
C ASP A 92 -10.51 8.20 -13.57
N ALA A 93 -10.69 8.85 -12.41
CA ALA A 93 -9.65 9.60 -11.72
C ALA A 93 -8.38 8.75 -11.52
N ASP A 94 -7.23 9.37 -11.82
CA ASP A 94 -5.89 8.85 -11.56
C ASP A 94 -5.30 9.46 -10.29
N ASP A 95 -4.02 9.15 -10.00
CA ASP A 95 -3.34 9.65 -8.81
C ASP A 95 -3.30 11.18 -8.76
N ASP A 96 -3.10 11.87 -9.88
CA ASP A 96 -3.00 13.33 -9.93
C ASP A 96 -4.36 13.99 -9.63
N VAL A 97 -5.44 13.43 -10.21
CA VAL A 97 -6.80 13.87 -9.90
C VAL A 97 -7.14 13.57 -8.44
N MET A 98 -6.80 12.37 -7.93
CA MET A 98 -7.00 12.01 -6.52
C MET A 98 -6.29 12.99 -5.59
N LEU A 99 -5.02 13.30 -5.84
CA LEU A 99 -4.24 14.23 -5.02
C LEU A 99 -4.84 15.64 -5.06
N SER A 100 -5.26 16.11 -6.24
CA SER A 100 -5.93 17.41 -6.38
C SER A 100 -7.26 17.47 -5.60
N LEU A 101 -8.05 16.40 -5.63
CA LEU A 101 -9.31 16.29 -4.89
C LEU A 101 -9.08 16.20 -3.37
N LEU A 102 -7.94 15.67 -2.95
CA LEU A 102 -7.57 15.56 -1.54
C LEU A 102 -6.90 16.82 -0.99
N GLU A 103 -6.48 17.77 -1.82
CA GLU A 103 -5.78 18.99 -1.40
C GLU A 103 -6.51 19.80 -0.30
N PRO A 104 -7.85 19.93 -0.30
CA PRO A 104 -8.57 20.58 0.81
C PRO A 104 -8.38 19.92 2.19
N TYR A 105 -7.88 18.67 2.21
CA TYR A 105 -7.60 17.89 3.42
C TYR A 105 -6.11 17.81 3.74
N ALA A 106 -5.26 18.70 3.19
CA ALA A 106 -3.82 18.74 3.47
C ALA A 106 -3.53 18.64 4.99
N GLY A 107 -2.58 17.77 5.36
CA GLY A 107 -2.30 17.40 6.75
C GLY A 107 -3.19 16.29 7.32
N GLN A 108 -4.21 15.84 6.58
CA GLN A 108 -5.15 14.77 6.95
C GLN A 108 -5.57 13.90 5.74
N ARG A 109 -4.86 13.96 4.60
CA ARG A 109 -5.31 13.36 3.33
C ARG A 109 -5.51 11.86 3.41
N HIS A 110 -4.64 11.14 4.13
CA HIS A 110 -4.85 9.70 4.36
C HIS A 110 -6.12 9.44 5.19
N ARG A 111 -6.38 10.24 6.23
CA ARG A 111 -7.62 10.09 7.01
C ARG A 111 -8.86 10.35 6.17
N ALA A 112 -8.84 11.38 5.33
CA ALA A 112 -9.93 11.67 4.40
C ALA A 112 -10.17 10.49 3.43
N ALA A 113 -9.10 10.00 2.78
CA ALA A 113 -9.16 8.82 1.91
C ALA A 113 -9.71 7.58 2.65
N ARG A 114 -9.25 7.34 3.89
CA ARG A 114 -9.72 6.22 4.72
C ARG A 114 -11.20 6.33 5.08
N LEU A 115 -11.68 7.53 5.41
CA LEU A 115 -13.10 7.77 5.70
C LEU A 115 -13.96 7.59 4.44
N ILE A 116 -13.48 8.01 3.28
CA ILE A 116 -14.14 7.77 1.99
C ILE A 116 -14.28 6.27 1.73
N LEU A 117 -13.21 5.48 1.91
CA LEU A 117 -13.26 4.02 1.76
C LEU A 117 -14.28 3.38 2.72
N LEU A 118 -14.36 3.87 3.97
CA LEU A 118 -15.31 3.38 4.98
C LEU A 118 -16.76 3.79 4.70
N SER A 119 -16.99 4.86 3.93
CA SER A 119 -18.34 5.31 3.57
C SER A 119 -19.10 4.36 2.64
N GLY A 120 -18.37 3.49 1.93
CA GLY A 120 -18.95 2.61 0.92
C GLY A 120 -19.42 3.33 -0.36
N ARG A 121 -19.19 4.64 -0.50
CA ARG A 121 -19.53 5.41 -1.70
C ARG A 121 -18.51 5.13 -2.81
N VAL A 122 -18.65 3.96 -3.43
CA VAL A 122 -17.76 3.47 -4.48
C VAL A 122 -18.45 3.48 -5.85
N PRO A 123 -17.69 3.54 -6.95
CA PRO A 123 -18.27 3.40 -8.27
C PRO A 123 -18.92 2.01 -8.43
N GLY A 124 -20.07 1.96 -9.12
CA GLY A 124 -20.70 0.69 -9.49
C GLY A 124 -19.76 -0.26 -10.25
N ARG A 125 -19.97 -1.57 -10.11
CA ARG A 125 -19.10 -2.61 -10.70
C ARG A 125 -19.15 -2.58 -12.23
N ARG A 126 -17.97 -2.65 -12.87
CA ARG A 126 -17.86 -2.78 -14.34
C ARG A 126 -18.03 -4.23 -14.84
N GLY A 127 -17.82 -5.23 -13.97
CA GLY A 127 -17.89 -6.64 -14.35
C GLY A 127 -17.83 -7.64 -13.20
N PRO A 128 -17.82 -8.95 -13.52
CA PRO A 128 -17.61 -10.02 -12.54
C PRO A 128 -16.22 -9.91 -11.89
N ARG A 129 -16.07 -10.51 -10.69
CA ARG A 129 -14.77 -10.53 -10.01
C ARG A 129 -13.80 -11.39 -10.81
N MET A 130 -12.54 -10.97 -10.88
CA MET A 130 -11.48 -11.83 -11.38
C MET A 130 -11.46 -13.14 -10.59
N PRO A 131 -11.30 -14.30 -11.26
CA PRO A 131 -11.10 -15.57 -10.58
C PRO A 131 -9.93 -15.47 -9.61
N TYR A 132 -10.07 -16.09 -8.44
CA TYR A 132 -8.98 -16.17 -7.48
C TYR A 132 -7.94 -17.18 -7.97
N GLY A 133 -6.70 -16.73 -8.16
CA GLY A 133 -5.55 -17.61 -8.42
C GLY A 133 -4.91 -18.06 -7.10
N ASP A 134 -4.68 -19.36 -6.93
CA ASP A 134 -4.03 -19.92 -5.76
C ASP A 134 -2.58 -20.32 -6.08
N ILE A 135 -1.63 -19.49 -5.66
CA ILE A 135 -0.19 -19.70 -5.90
C ILE A 135 0.31 -20.95 -5.19
N GLY A 136 -0.29 -21.36 -4.06
CA GLY A 136 0.12 -22.57 -3.34
C GLY A 136 -0.27 -23.87 -4.03
N ARG A 137 -1.07 -23.79 -5.11
CA ARG A 137 -1.49 -24.92 -5.96
C ARG A 137 -0.83 -24.90 -7.35
N LEU A 138 0.03 -23.93 -7.63
CA LEU A 138 0.84 -23.83 -8.85
C LEU A 138 2.21 -24.46 -8.62
#